data_AF-A0A3D1XRS4-F1
#
_entry.id   AF-A0A3D1XRS4-F1
#
_cell.length_a   1.000
_cell.length_b   1.000
_cell.length_c   1.000
_cell.angle_alpha   90.00
_cell.angle_beta   90.00
_cell.angle_gamma   90.00
#
_symmetry.space_group_name_H-M   'P 1'
#
loop_
_entity.id
_entity.type
_entity.pdbx_description
1 polymer ?
#
loop_
_entity_poly.entity_id
_entity_poly.type
_entity_poly.pdbx_seq_one_letter_code
_entity_poly.pdbx_strand_id
1 'polypeptide(L)'
;ILKQILEEHEVEKEIERFRDAIEKTKVQMSDIKKRAEKIADKYAVILDTYTLLLDDDILVNETIENIRTHQTNAEWTLNQTLQNFLNLFDNINDDYLKGKKDDLDLLVQAILRNLIGHSQEALSDIQEPVIIVTHSLSPSDTLSMPRNFIKGLATETGGKTSHVGIFAAALGIPAVTGIKNLTSQINSGDNVVVDGIDGEVITHPNDEKNEYYLKKQENYRRYEERLLANIHQSADTLDGHHIHLLANIESRQEVKTLRNYGSEGVGLYRTEFLYMSSSNLPGEKELYENFKAVAQEMDDNPVVIRTLDIGMDKQLAGIQTNDEDNPALGLRGIRLSLANPELFISQLKGILRASFYGNVKVLYPMVSSVTEIIQANKLLQEAKILLKEDQIPFNDNIEIG
;
A
#
# COMPACT_ATOMS: atom_id res chain seq x y z
N ILE A 1 -16.60 -2.56 20.45
CA ILE A 1 -16.64 -3.69 21.40
C ILE A 1 -17.69 -3.38 22.46
N LEU A 2 -18.75 -4.20 22.57
CA LEU A 2 -19.79 -4.02 23.58
C LEU A 2 -19.35 -4.66 24.90
N LYS A 3 -19.68 -4.02 26.03
CA LYS A 3 -19.45 -4.56 27.37
C LYS A 3 -20.52 -5.61 27.69
N GLN A 4 -20.11 -6.82 28.02
CA GLN A 4 -20.97 -7.88 28.56
C GLN A 4 -20.54 -8.19 29.99
N ILE A 5 -21.51 -8.38 30.88
CA ILE A 5 -21.27 -8.80 32.27
C ILE A 5 -21.43 -10.32 32.30
N LEU A 6 -20.42 -11.00 32.83
CA LEU A 6 -20.32 -12.45 32.93
C LEU A 6 -20.91 -12.92 34.26
N GLU A 7 -21.51 -14.11 34.27
CA GLU A 7 -21.81 -14.79 35.52
C GLU A 7 -20.54 -15.42 36.13
N GLU A 8 -20.51 -15.63 37.44
CA GLU A 8 -19.33 -16.12 38.17
C GLU A 8 -18.80 -17.46 37.64
N HIS A 9 -19.69 -18.29 37.09
CA HIS A 9 -19.35 -19.59 36.50
C HIS A 9 -18.79 -19.50 35.06
N GLU A 10 -18.92 -18.34 34.40
CA GLU A 10 -18.44 -18.08 33.04
C GLU A 10 -17.05 -17.44 33.03
N VAL A 11 -16.63 -16.83 34.15
CA VAL A 11 -15.35 -16.11 34.29
C VAL A 11 -14.16 -17.00 33.90
N GLU A 12 -14.07 -18.21 34.44
CA GLU A 12 -12.93 -19.09 34.13
C GLU A 12 -12.94 -19.59 32.68
N LYS A 13 -14.12 -19.78 32.07
CA LYS A 13 -14.23 -20.10 30.64
C LYS A 13 -13.79 -18.93 29.76
N GLU A 14 -14.11 -17.70 30.17
CA GLU A 14 -13.69 -16.50 29.45
C GLU A 14 -12.17 -16.30 29.51
N ILE A 15 -11.57 -16.59 30.66
CA ILE A 15 -10.11 -16.56 30.84
C ILE A 15 -9.44 -17.61 29.95
N GLU A 16 -10.02 -18.82 29.86
CA GLU A 16 -9.53 -19.87 28.96
C GLU A 16 -9.64 -19.43 27.49
N ARG A 17 -10.77 -18.84 27.08
CA ARG A 17 -10.95 -18.26 25.73
C ARG A 17 -9.92 -17.18 25.42
N PHE A 18 -9.62 -16.31 26.39
CA PHE A 18 -8.61 -15.28 26.24
C PHE A 18 -7.20 -15.87 26.07
N ARG A 19 -6.84 -16.86 26.89
CA ARG A 19 -5.55 -17.56 26.77
C ARG A 19 -5.38 -18.24 25.42
N ASP A 20 -6.43 -18.88 24.91
CA ASP A 20 -6.41 -19.48 23.57
C ASP A 20 -6.16 -18.45 22.47
N ALA A 21 -6.74 -17.24 22.58
CA ALA A 21 -6.51 -16.16 21.64
C ALA A 21 -5.07 -15.62 21.71
N ILE A 22 -4.48 -15.55 22.91
CA ILE A 22 -3.06 -15.20 23.10
C ILE A 22 -2.16 -16.23 22.43
N GLU A 23 -2.39 -17.53 22.67
CA GLU A 23 -1.58 -18.61 22.07
C GLU A 23 -1.66 -18.61 20.54
N LYS A 24 -2.86 -18.42 19.96
CA LYS A 24 -3.02 -18.25 18.51
C LYS A 24 -2.23 -17.05 17.99
N THR A 25 -2.23 -15.94 18.71
CA THR A 25 -1.47 -14.73 18.36
C THR A 25 0.03 -15.01 18.42
N LYS A 26 0.52 -15.70 19.46
CA LYS A 26 1.94 -16.12 19.57
C LYS A 26 2.38 -16.97 18.39
N VAL A 27 1.58 -17.96 17.99
CA VAL A 27 1.86 -18.81 16.84
C VAL A 27 1.91 -17.99 15.54
N GLN A 28 0.93 -17.12 15.30
CA GLN A 28 0.89 -16.24 14.12
C GLN A 28 2.11 -15.33 14.06
N MET A 29 2.51 -14.71 15.18
CA MET A 29 3.69 -13.85 15.24
C MET A 29 4.98 -14.63 15.00
N SER A 30 5.08 -15.87 15.52
CA SER A 30 6.21 -16.77 15.26
C SER A 30 6.33 -17.15 13.78
N ASP A 31 5.22 -17.43 13.11
CA ASP A 31 5.21 -17.77 11.69
C ASP A 31 5.53 -16.57 10.80
N ILE A 32 5.03 -15.38 11.15
CA ILE A 32 5.42 -14.11 10.52
C ILE A 32 6.92 -13.90 10.70
N LYS A 33 7.47 -14.16 11.89
CA LYS A 33 8.91 -14.06 12.18
C LYS A 33 9.75 -15.00 11.32
N LYS A 34 9.39 -16.28 11.23
CA LYS A 34 10.12 -17.24 10.37
C LYS A 34 10.09 -16.86 8.90
N ARG A 35 9.00 -16.23 8.42
CA ARG A 35 8.92 -15.72 7.05
C ARG A 35 9.77 -14.46 6.87
N ALA A 36 9.81 -13.59 7.88
CA ALA A 36 10.56 -12.35 7.86
C ALA A 36 12.08 -12.53 8.02
N GLU A 37 12.53 -13.54 8.78
CA GLU A 37 13.96 -13.94 8.90
C GLU A 37 14.59 -14.32 7.55
N LYS A 38 13.79 -14.82 6.60
CA LYS A 38 14.25 -15.11 5.24
C LYS A 38 14.42 -13.86 4.36
N ILE A 39 13.91 -12.71 4.81
CA ILE A 39 13.81 -11.48 4.01
C ILE A 39 14.73 -10.38 4.57
N ALA A 40 14.85 -10.22 5.90
CA ALA A 40 15.91 -9.44 6.56
C ALA A 40 15.96 -9.69 8.08
N ASP A 41 17.17 -9.78 8.66
CA ASP A 41 17.44 -9.99 10.10
C ASP A 41 16.79 -8.93 11.03
N LYS A 42 16.47 -7.74 10.53
CA LYS A 42 15.96 -6.63 11.35
C LYS A 42 14.47 -6.76 11.72
N TYR A 43 13.67 -7.49 10.94
CA TYR A 43 12.27 -7.79 11.29
C TYR A 43 12.15 -8.72 12.49
N ALA A 44 13.16 -9.56 12.72
CA ALA A 44 13.22 -10.42 13.89
C ALA A 44 13.20 -9.60 15.19
N VAL A 45 13.80 -8.39 15.22
CA VAL A 45 13.89 -7.54 16.41
C VAL A 45 12.55 -6.88 16.80
N ILE A 46 11.73 -6.48 15.83
CA ILE A 46 10.38 -5.95 16.09
C ILE A 46 9.47 -7.09 16.57
N LEU A 47 9.56 -8.24 15.90
CA LEU A 47 8.80 -9.44 16.27
C LEU A 47 9.28 -10.04 17.61
N ASP A 48 10.55 -9.86 17.97
CA ASP A 48 11.10 -10.15 19.31
C ASP A 48 10.50 -9.22 20.35
N THR A 49 10.23 -7.95 20.01
CA THR A 49 9.55 -7.01 20.92
C THR A 49 8.10 -7.43 21.14
N TYR A 50 7.36 -7.85 20.10
CA TYR A 50 6.01 -8.38 20.26
C TYR A 50 6.00 -9.70 21.05
N THR A 51 6.97 -10.58 20.79
CA THR A 51 7.12 -11.84 21.53
C THR A 51 7.44 -11.54 23.00
N LEU A 52 8.34 -10.60 23.27
CA LEU A 52 8.66 -10.15 24.62
C LEU A 52 7.46 -9.51 25.32
N LEU A 53 6.64 -8.69 24.64
CA LEU A 53 5.41 -8.12 25.20
C LEU A 53 4.30 -9.15 25.45
N LEU A 54 4.27 -10.22 24.66
CA LEU A 54 3.36 -11.36 24.85
C LEU A 54 3.87 -12.37 25.89
N ASP A 55 5.17 -12.38 26.17
CA ASP A 55 5.83 -13.24 27.16
C ASP A 55 6.03 -12.54 28.51
N ASP A 56 6.12 -11.21 28.53
CA ASP A 56 6.11 -10.38 29.74
C ASP A 56 4.65 -10.27 30.18
N ASP A 57 4.23 -11.22 31.02
CA ASP A 57 2.84 -11.52 31.38
C ASP A 57 2.04 -10.34 31.99
N ILE A 58 2.53 -9.10 32.01
CA ILE A 58 1.88 -7.94 32.62
C ILE A 58 0.54 -7.63 31.95
N LEU A 59 0.51 -7.43 30.62
CA LEU A 59 -0.74 -7.10 29.91
C LEU A 59 -1.75 -8.25 30.01
N VAL A 60 -1.27 -9.49 29.90
CA VAL A 60 -2.09 -10.70 29.94
C VAL A 60 -2.65 -10.92 31.35
N ASN A 61 -1.82 -10.87 32.38
CA ASN A 61 -2.25 -11.05 33.77
C ASN A 61 -3.16 -9.92 34.23
N GLU A 62 -2.86 -8.67 33.89
CA GLU A 62 -3.72 -7.54 34.25
C GLU A 62 -5.09 -7.66 33.57
N THR A 63 -5.12 -8.10 32.30
CA THR A 63 -6.39 -8.39 31.61
C THR A 63 -7.15 -9.54 32.30
N ILE A 64 -6.48 -10.62 32.69
CA ILE A 64 -7.09 -11.76 33.41
C ILE A 64 -7.64 -11.34 34.77
N GLU A 65 -6.88 -10.58 35.55
CA GLU A 65 -7.32 -10.06 36.85
C GLU A 65 -8.49 -9.09 36.70
N ASN A 66 -8.48 -8.26 35.65
CA ASN A 66 -9.59 -7.38 35.35
C ASN A 66 -10.85 -8.16 34.92
N ILE A 67 -10.71 -9.27 34.18
CA ILE A 67 -11.83 -10.16 33.83
C ILE A 67 -12.43 -10.77 35.10
N ARG A 68 -11.59 -11.24 36.03
CA ARG A 68 -12.05 -11.80 37.32
C ARG A 68 -12.74 -10.77 38.20
N THR A 69 -12.15 -9.59 38.32
CA THR A 69 -12.61 -8.54 39.23
C THR A 69 -13.89 -7.87 38.73
N HIS A 70 -13.94 -7.55 37.44
CA HIS A 70 -15.04 -6.79 36.85
C HIS A 70 -16.12 -7.69 36.23
N GLN A 71 -15.84 -8.99 36.12
CA GLN A 71 -16.74 -9.99 35.52
C GLN A 71 -17.22 -9.53 34.15
N THR A 72 -16.28 -9.17 33.27
CA THR A 72 -16.56 -8.63 31.94
C THR A 72 -15.87 -9.43 30.84
N ASN A 73 -16.49 -9.47 29.66
CA ASN A 73 -15.95 -10.19 28.51
C ASN A 73 -14.53 -9.75 28.12
N ALA A 74 -13.77 -10.68 27.54
CA ALA A 74 -12.34 -10.53 27.26
C ALA A 74 -12.04 -9.37 26.31
N GLU A 75 -12.84 -9.15 25.26
CA GLU A 75 -12.60 -8.07 24.31
C GLU A 75 -12.72 -6.70 24.96
N TRP A 76 -13.76 -6.51 25.79
CA TRP A 76 -13.98 -5.23 26.44
C TRP A 76 -12.87 -4.96 27.45
N THR A 77 -12.54 -5.97 28.25
CA THR A 77 -11.51 -5.88 29.29
C THR A 77 -10.11 -5.64 28.72
N LEU A 78 -9.76 -6.33 27.63
CA LEU A 78 -8.49 -6.14 26.93
C LEU A 78 -8.38 -4.71 26.37
N ASN A 79 -9.44 -4.20 25.75
CA ASN A 79 -9.44 -2.84 25.21
C ASN A 79 -9.34 -1.78 26.31
N GLN A 80 -9.99 -1.99 27.47
CA GLN A 80 -9.83 -1.09 28.63
C GLN A 80 -8.40 -1.14 29.19
N THR A 81 -7.83 -2.33 29.31
CA THR A 81 -6.46 -2.52 29.80
C THR A 81 -5.48 -1.81 28.86
N LEU A 82 -5.63 -1.97 27.54
CA LEU A 82 -4.86 -1.22 26.54
C LEU A 82 -4.97 0.30 26.75
N GLN A 83 -6.19 0.84 26.86
CA GLN A 83 -6.37 2.29 27.05
C GLN A 83 -5.67 2.82 28.30
N ASN A 84 -5.63 2.05 29.39
CA ASN A 84 -4.88 2.41 30.59
C ASN A 84 -3.37 2.45 30.32
N PHE A 85 -2.82 1.46 29.61
CA PHE A 85 -1.42 1.48 29.19
C PHE A 85 -1.10 2.65 28.27
N LEU A 86 -1.94 2.91 27.26
CA LEU A 86 -1.76 4.03 26.33
C LEU A 86 -1.76 5.38 27.06
N ASN A 87 -2.64 5.56 28.04
CA ASN A 87 -2.66 6.76 28.88
C ASN A 87 -1.39 6.92 29.72
N LEU A 88 -0.79 5.82 30.20
CA LEU A 88 0.49 5.86 30.90
C LEU A 88 1.63 6.26 29.95
N PHE A 89 1.62 5.76 28.72
CA PHE A 89 2.59 6.13 27.68
C PHE A 89 2.46 7.60 27.25
N ASP A 90 1.24 8.13 27.15
CA ASP A 90 1.00 9.54 26.79
C ASP A 90 1.53 10.54 27.82
N ASN A 91 1.77 10.09 29.06
CA ASN A 91 2.37 10.90 30.12
C ASN A 91 3.91 10.85 30.12
N ILE A 92 4.54 10.07 29.23
CA ILE A 92 6.00 9.94 29.13
C ILE A 92 6.49 10.70 27.89
N ASN A 93 7.27 11.76 28.10
CA ASN A 93 7.91 12.52 27.02
C ASN A 93 9.18 11.81 26.51
N ASP A 94 9.00 10.65 25.88
CA ASP A 94 10.09 9.91 25.22
C ASP A 94 9.62 9.38 23.86
N ASP A 95 10.26 9.84 22.78
CA ASP A 95 9.89 9.50 21.41
C ASP A 95 10.20 8.03 21.04
N TYR A 96 11.11 7.36 21.77
CA TYR A 96 11.32 5.92 21.63
C TYR A 96 10.13 5.12 22.17
N LEU A 97 9.48 5.62 23.23
CA LEU A 97 8.32 4.97 23.84
C LEU A 97 7.02 5.24 23.04
N LYS A 98 6.94 6.37 22.31
CA LYS A 98 5.83 6.63 21.37
C LYS A 98 5.78 5.61 20.23
N GLY A 99 6.93 5.23 19.66
CA GLY A 99 6.96 4.19 18.62
C GLY A 99 6.46 2.82 19.11
N LYS A 100 6.66 2.52 20.41
CA LYS A 100 6.14 1.30 21.04
C LYS A 100 4.63 1.33 21.29
N LYS A 101 3.99 2.50 21.22
CA LYS A 101 2.53 2.67 21.39
C LYS A 101 1.77 2.04 20.22
N ASP A 102 2.20 2.34 19.00
CA ASP A 102 1.58 1.81 17.78
C ASP A 102 1.77 0.29 17.68
N ASP A 103 2.94 -0.18 18.11
CA ASP A 103 3.28 -1.60 18.25
C ASP A 103 2.32 -2.32 19.23
N LEU A 104 2.00 -1.71 20.36
CA LEU A 104 1.07 -2.26 21.36
C LEU A 104 -0.38 -2.29 20.83
N ASP A 105 -0.81 -1.25 20.11
CA ASP A 105 -2.14 -1.21 19.52
C ASP A 105 -2.31 -2.31 18.45
N LEU A 106 -1.33 -2.46 17.56
CA LEU A 106 -1.31 -3.53 16.55
C LEU A 106 -1.40 -4.93 17.17
N LEU A 107 -0.67 -5.15 18.28
CA LEU A 107 -0.68 -6.40 19.03
C LEU A 107 -2.07 -6.69 19.63
N VAL A 108 -2.68 -5.70 20.29
CA VAL A 108 -4.01 -5.86 20.88
C VAL A 108 -5.08 -6.08 19.81
N GLN A 109 -4.98 -5.41 18.67
CA GLN A 109 -5.85 -5.68 17.53
C GLN A 109 -5.70 -7.13 17.05
N ALA A 110 -4.49 -7.70 17.05
CA ALA A 110 -4.27 -9.12 16.72
C ALA A 110 -4.96 -10.08 17.70
N ILE A 111 -4.85 -9.80 19.00
CA ILE A 111 -5.48 -10.60 20.05
C ILE A 111 -7.01 -10.49 19.95
N LEU A 112 -7.55 -9.28 19.75
CA LEU A 112 -8.99 -9.04 19.56
C LEU A 112 -9.53 -9.80 18.33
N ARG A 113 -8.78 -9.82 17.24
CA ARG A 113 -9.14 -10.62 16.04
C ARG A 113 -9.27 -12.10 16.39
N ASN A 114 -8.32 -12.65 17.13
CA ASN A 114 -8.35 -14.06 17.55
C ASN A 114 -9.46 -14.36 18.58
N LEU A 115 -9.81 -13.40 19.45
CA LEU A 115 -10.91 -13.48 20.43
C LEU A 115 -12.29 -13.53 19.78
N ILE A 116 -12.51 -12.70 18.76
CA ILE A 116 -13.79 -12.59 18.04
C ILE A 116 -14.03 -13.82 17.12
N GLY A 117 -13.05 -14.71 17.01
CA GLY A 117 -13.15 -15.95 16.23
C GLY A 117 -13.24 -15.72 14.72
N HIS A 118 -13.03 -14.49 14.26
CA HIS A 118 -12.90 -14.19 12.85
C HIS A 118 -11.48 -14.55 12.43
N SER A 119 -11.31 -15.81 12.00
CA SER A 119 -10.24 -16.11 11.05
C SER A 119 -10.50 -15.24 9.83
N GLN A 120 -9.86 -14.08 9.76
CA GLN A 120 -9.73 -13.42 8.48
C GLN A 120 -8.91 -14.39 7.63
N GLU A 121 -9.54 -14.91 6.58
CA GLU A 121 -8.76 -15.34 5.43
C GLU A 121 -7.86 -14.15 5.09
N ALA A 122 -6.55 -14.34 5.16
CA ALA A 122 -5.67 -13.26 4.73
C ALA A 122 -6.06 -12.93 3.29
N LEU A 123 -5.97 -11.66 2.89
CA LEU A 123 -6.29 -11.29 1.51
C LEU A 123 -5.49 -12.12 0.49
N SER A 124 -4.30 -12.59 0.89
CA SER A 124 -3.45 -13.52 0.13
C SER A 124 -4.05 -14.92 -0.08
N ASP A 125 -5.00 -15.33 0.76
CA ASP A 125 -5.57 -16.68 0.79
C ASP A 125 -6.82 -16.79 -0.10
N ILE A 126 -7.24 -15.71 -0.76
CA ILE A 126 -8.37 -15.72 -1.71
C ILE A 126 -8.02 -16.62 -2.91
N GLN A 127 -8.80 -17.69 -3.11
CA GLN A 127 -8.60 -18.67 -4.19
C GLN A 127 -9.74 -18.69 -5.23
N GLU A 128 -10.73 -17.82 -5.10
CA GLU A 128 -11.89 -17.76 -5.98
C GLU A 128 -12.30 -16.33 -6.35
N PRO A 129 -13.01 -16.11 -7.47
CA PRO A 129 -13.44 -14.79 -7.87
C PRO A 129 -14.35 -14.08 -6.85
N VAL A 130 -13.91 -12.94 -6.31
CA VAL A 130 -14.64 -12.20 -5.27
C VAL A 130 -14.69 -10.69 -5.53
N ILE A 131 -15.65 -10.01 -4.91
CA ILE A 131 -15.69 -8.56 -4.76
C ILE A 131 -15.28 -8.23 -3.33
N ILE A 132 -14.29 -7.37 -3.15
CA ILE A 132 -13.84 -6.97 -1.81
C ILE A 132 -14.66 -5.78 -1.34
N VAL A 133 -15.28 -5.92 -0.18
CA VAL A 133 -15.98 -4.86 0.54
C VAL A 133 -15.26 -4.63 1.86
N THR A 134 -14.83 -3.39 2.14
CA THR A 134 -14.09 -3.08 3.37
C THR A 134 -14.27 -1.62 3.79
N HIS A 135 -13.94 -1.30 5.05
CA HIS A 135 -13.92 0.07 5.53
C HIS A 135 -12.82 0.89 4.84
N SER A 136 -11.61 0.33 4.77
CA SER A 136 -10.44 0.90 4.10
C SER A 136 -9.53 -0.22 3.59
N LEU A 137 -8.62 0.12 2.69
CA LEU A 137 -7.51 -0.74 2.29
C LEU A 137 -6.21 0.03 2.50
N SER A 138 -5.26 -0.62 3.16
CA SER A 138 -3.90 -0.09 3.24
C SER A 138 -3.13 -0.38 1.94
N PRO A 139 -2.02 0.34 1.69
CA PRO A 139 -1.10 0.00 0.59
C PRO A 139 -0.60 -1.45 0.66
N SER A 140 -0.36 -1.97 1.88
CA SER A 140 0.08 -3.36 2.10
C SER A 140 -0.98 -4.38 1.73
N ASP A 141 -2.25 -4.13 2.08
CA ASP A 141 -3.38 -5.00 1.71
C ASP A 141 -3.48 -5.12 0.20
N THR A 142 -3.40 -3.97 -0.46
CA THR A 142 -3.47 -3.81 -1.91
C THR A 142 -2.41 -4.63 -2.65
N LEU A 143 -1.20 -4.75 -2.07
CA LEU A 143 -0.10 -5.56 -2.63
C LEU A 143 -0.29 -7.06 -2.47
N SER A 144 -0.86 -7.48 -1.34
CA SER A 144 -1.03 -8.89 -0.99
C SER A 144 -2.20 -9.56 -1.71
N MET A 145 -3.10 -8.77 -2.30
CA MET A 145 -4.28 -9.29 -3.00
C MET A 145 -3.94 -10.10 -4.25
N PRO A 146 -4.51 -11.32 -4.41
CA PRO A 146 -4.38 -12.13 -5.60
C PRO A 146 -5.27 -11.57 -6.72
N ARG A 147 -4.67 -10.68 -7.51
CA ARG A 147 -5.33 -9.86 -8.56
C ARG A 147 -6.23 -10.64 -9.52
N ASN A 148 -5.88 -11.89 -9.82
CA ASN A 148 -6.63 -12.74 -10.77
C ASN A 148 -8.05 -13.08 -10.28
N PHE A 149 -8.27 -13.01 -8.97
CA PHE A 149 -9.53 -13.35 -8.33
C PHE A 149 -10.37 -12.12 -7.97
N ILE A 150 -9.79 -10.91 -7.96
CA ILE A 150 -10.54 -9.72 -7.56
C ILE A 150 -11.35 -9.19 -8.76
N LYS A 151 -12.68 -9.21 -8.63
CA LYS A 151 -13.62 -8.77 -9.67
C LYS A 151 -14.14 -7.34 -9.47
N GLY A 152 -14.01 -6.80 -8.27
CA GLY A 152 -14.47 -5.47 -7.91
C GLY A 152 -14.00 -5.06 -6.53
N LEU A 153 -13.98 -3.75 -6.27
CA LEU A 153 -13.62 -3.17 -4.97
C LEU A 153 -14.66 -2.15 -4.52
N ALA A 154 -15.07 -2.21 -3.26
CA ALA A 154 -15.92 -1.19 -2.66
C ALA A 154 -15.46 -0.82 -1.25
N THR A 155 -15.25 0.48 -1.00
CA THR A 155 -14.73 0.96 0.29
C THR A 155 -15.56 2.07 0.92
N GLU A 156 -15.63 2.09 2.26
CA GLU A 156 -16.32 3.16 3.00
C GLU A 156 -15.55 4.46 3.04
N THR A 157 -14.23 4.36 3.06
CA THR A 157 -13.31 5.50 3.08
C THR A 157 -12.53 5.61 1.78
N GLY A 158 -11.92 6.78 1.56
CA GLY A 158 -11.17 7.09 0.36
C GLY A 158 -11.96 7.88 -0.68
N GLY A 159 -11.30 8.15 -1.79
CA GLY A 159 -11.85 8.89 -2.92
C GLY A 159 -11.19 8.46 -4.23
N LYS A 160 -11.59 9.07 -5.35
CA LYS A 160 -11.06 8.71 -6.69
C LYS A 160 -9.53 8.77 -6.78
N THR A 161 -8.89 9.68 -6.03
CA THR A 161 -7.43 9.86 -5.98
C THR A 161 -6.76 9.12 -4.81
N SER A 162 -7.51 8.30 -4.07
CA SER A 162 -6.95 7.47 -3.00
C SER A 162 -6.17 6.29 -3.58
N HIS A 163 -5.32 5.68 -2.76
CA HIS A 163 -4.54 4.50 -3.12
C HIS A 163 -5.43 3.37 -3.69
N VAL A 164 -6.65 3.21 -3.19
CA VAL A 164 -7.62 2.23 -3.69
C VAL A 164 -8.11 2.57 -5.09
N GLY A 165 -8.53 3.81 -5.32
CA GLY A 165 -9.04 4.25 -6.62
C GLY A 165 -7.98 4.18 -7.71
N ILE A 166 -6.75 4.54 -7.37
CA ILE A 166 -5.61 4.48 -8.28
C ILE A 166 -5.23 3.01 -8.58
N PHE A 167 -5.16 2.17 -7.55
CA PHE A 167 -4.85 0.76 -7.73
C PHE A 167 -5.93 0.03 -8.56
N ALA A 168 -7.20 0.28 -8.28
CA ALA A 168 -8.30 -0.28 -9.05
C ALA A 168 -8.20 0.09 -10.54
N ALA A 169 -7.90 1.36 -10.82
CA ALA A 169 -7.70 1.85 -12.19
C ALA A 169 -6.51 1.17 -12.88
N ALA A 170 -5.38 1.04 -12.18
CA ALA A 170 -4.19 0.35 -12.70
C ALA A 170 -4.45 -1.14 -13.02
N LEU A 171 -5.36 -1.79 -12.29
CA LEU A 171 -5.74 -3.18 -12.53
C LEU A 171 -6.91 -3.36 -13.50
N GLY A 172 -7.55 -2.27 -13.94
CA GLY A 172 -8.78 -2.35 -14.74
C GLY A 172 -9.95 -3.00 -13.99
N ILE A 173 -9.95 -2.92 -12.65
CA ILE A 173 -11.01 -3.51 -11.80
C ILE A 173 -12.03 -2.40 -11.45
N PRO A 174 -13.34 -2.66 -11.58
CA PRO A 174 -14.38 -1.72 -11.15
C PRO A 174 -14.24 -1.40 -9.65
N ALA A 175 -14.25 -0.12 -9.30
CA ALA A 175 -14.18 0.29 -7.89
C ALA A 175 -15.07 1.49 -7.56
N VAL A 176 -15.67 1.46 -6.37
CA VAL A 176 -16.44 2.57 -5.81
C VAL A 176 -15.96 2.83 -4.38
N THR A 177 -15.50 4.04 -4.11
CA THR A 177 -14.92 4.43 -2.82
C THR A 177 -15.75 5.51 -2.14
N GLY A 178 -15.75 5.55 -0.80
CA GLY A 178 -16.43 6.60 -0.03
C GLY A 178 -17.89 6.27 0.31
N ILE A 179 -18.28 5.00 0.31
CA ILE A 179 -19.66 4.57 0.56
C ILE A 179 -19.91 4.41 2.06
N LYS A 180 -20.65 5.32 2.67
CA LYS A 180 -20.91 5.27 4.11
C LYS A 180 -21.69 4.01 4.50
N ASN A 181 -21.27 3.35 5.58
CA ASN A 181 -21.95 2.20 6.20
C ASN A 181 -22.15 1.00 5.25
N LEU A 182 -21.23 0.79 4.32
CA LEU A 182 -21.27 -0.32 3.37
C LEU A 182 -21.03 -1.67 4.06
N THR A 183 -20.01 -1.74 4.92
CA THR A 183 -19.60 -2.97 5.63
C THR A 183 -20.65 -3.45 6.61
N SER A 184 -21.52 -2.57 7.11
CA SER A 184 -22.65 -2.97 7.96
C SER A 184 -23.85 -3.54 7.19
N GLN A 185 -23.86 -3.44 5.85
CA GLN A 185 -24.99 -3.85 5.00
C GLN A 185 -24.72 -5.12 4.20
N ILE A 186 -23.49 -5.63 4.21
CA ILE A 186 -23.03 -6.74 3.36
C ILE A 186 -22.29 -7.73 4.26
N ASN A 187 -22.66 -9.00 4.16
CA ASN A 187 -21.98 -10.11 4.79
C ASN A 187 -21.11 -10.85 3.77
N SER A 188 -20.10 -11.58 4.26
CA SER A 188 -19.29 -12.46 3.42
C SER A 188 -20.18 -13.51 2.73
N GLY A 189 -20.02 -13.64 1.41
CA GLY A 189 -20.81 -14.56 0.58
C GLY A 189 -22.07 -13.94 -0.04
N ASP A 190 -22.43 -12.71 0.33
CA ASP A 190 -23.55 -12.02 -0.30
C ASP A 190 -23.25 -11.69 -1.77
N ASN A 191 -24.28 -11.78 -2.62
CA ASN A 191 -24.17 -11.34 -4.00
C ASN A 191 -24.25 -9.80 -4.06
N VAL A 192 -23.29 -9.19 -4.75
CA VAL A 192 -23.12 -7.74 -4.82
C VAL A 192 -22.74 -7.37 -6.25
N VAL A 193 -23.26 -6.24 -6.73
CA VAL A 193 -22.78 -5.62 -7.98
C VAL A 193 -22.05 -4.32 -7.65
N VAL A 194 -20.88 -4.15 -8.24
CA VAL A 194 -20.11 -2.89 -8.19
C VAL A 194 -20.13 -2.26 -9.57
N ASP A 195 -20.81 -1.14 -9.68
CA ASP A 195 -20.85 -0.33 -10.90
C ASP A 195 -19.89 0.85 -10.78
N GLY A 196 -18.67 0.66 -11.29
CA GLY A 196 -17.65 1.70 -11.31
C GLY A 196 -17.91 2.85 -12.31
N ILE A 197 -18.92 2.73 -13.19
CA ILE A 197 -19.27 3.77 -14.17
C ILE A 197 -20.21 4.78 -13.52
N ASP A 198 -21.29 4.29 -12.92
CA ASP A 198 -22.31 5.14 -12.28
C ASP A 198 -21.95 5.43 -10.81
N GLY A 199 -20.96 4.72 -10.25
CA GLY A 199 -20.51 4.89 -8.87
C GLY A 199 -21.45 4.25 -7.85
N GLU A 200 -22.13 3.17 -8.23
CA GLU A 200 -23.15 2.50 -7.41
C GLU A 200 -22.68 1.12 -6.92
N VAL A 201 -23.11 0.76 -5.70
CA VAL A 201 -22.96 -0.60 -5.18
C VAL A 201 -24.34 -1.12 -4.82
N ILE A 202 -24.69 -2.25 -5.41
CA ILE A 202 -26.02 -2.85 -5.32
C ILE A 202 -25.88 -4.09 -4.45
N THR A 203 -26.42 -4.00 -3.24
CA THR A 203 -26.47 -5.10 -2.28
C THR A 203 -27.69 -5.97 -2.56
N HIS A 204 -27.54 -7.28 -2.46
CA HIS A 204 -28.63 -8.25 -2.62
C HIS A 204 -29.48 -8.01 -3.89
N PRO A 205 -28.87 -7.94 -5.09
CA PRO A 205 -29.59 -7.74 -6.33
C PRO A 205 -30.58 -8.89 -6.58
N ASN A 206 -31.82 -8.55 -6.94
CA ASN A 206 -32.77 -9.52 -7.46
C ASN A 206 -32.36 -9.96 -8.88
N ASP A 207 -32.99 -11.02 -9.38
CA ASP A 207 -32.66 -11.60 -10.70
C ASP A 207 -32.78 -10.57 -11.84
N GLU A 208 -33.79 -9.70 -11.79
CA GLU A 208 -33.96 -8.61 -12.77
C GLU A 208 -32.79 -7.63 -12.77
N LYS A 209 -32.33 -7.20 -11.58
CA LYS A 209 -31.14 -6.34 -11.46
C LYS A 209 -29.87 -7.06 -11.90
N ASN A 210 -29.72 -8.33 -11.56
CA ASN A 210 -28.57 -9.12 -12.01
C ASN A 210 -28.51 -9.19 -13.54
N GLU A 211 -29.63 -9.49 -14.20
CA GLU A 211 -29.70 -9.53 -15.66
C GLU A 211 -29.38 -8.16 -16.29
N TYR A 212 -29.94 -7.09 -15.71
CA TYR A 212 -29.65 -5.72 -16.14
C TYR A 212 -28.15 -5.41 -16.09
N TYR A 213 -27.48 -5.68 -14.97
CA TYR A 213 -26.07 -5.36 -14.79
C TYR A 213 -25.14 -6.26 -15.61
N LEU A 214 -25.48 -7.55 -15.78
CA LEU A 214 -24.77 -8.44 -16.70
C LEU A 214 -24.85 -7.91 -18.14
N LYS A 215 -26.02 -7.44 -18.57
CA LYS A 215 -26.20 -6.83 -19.89
C LYS A 215 -25.44 -5.50 -20.02
N LYS A 216 -25.42 -4.68 -18.95
CA LYS A 216 -24.64 -3.44 -18.90
C LYS A 216 -23.14 -3.73 -19.07
N GLN A 217 -22.63 -4.73 -18.35
CA GLN A 217 -21.24 -5.19 -18.45
C GLN A 217 -20.88 -5.66 -19.87
N GLU A 218 -21.73 -6.49 -20.50
CA GLU A 218 -21.49 -6.97 -21.87
C GLU A 218 -21.51 -5.83 -22.89
N ASN A 219 -22.42 -4.86 -22.75
CA ASN A 219 -22.46 -3.68 -23.61
C ASN A 219 -21.18 -2.83 -23.47
N TYR A 220 -20.68 -2.68 -22.24
CA TYR A 220 -19.43 -1.96 -21.98
C TYR A 220 -18.23 -2.69 -22.59
N ARG A 221 -18.16 -4.02 -22.46
CA ARG A 221 -17.13 -4.85 -23.10
C ARG A 221 -17.09 -4.65 -24.62
N ARG A 222 -18.25 -4.66 -25.28
CA ARG A 222 -18.35 -4.38 -26.74
C ARG A 222 -18.00 -2.94 -27.11
N TYR A 223 -18.20 -2.00 -26.20
CA TYR A 223 -17.77 -0.62 -26.40
C TYR A 223 -16.24 -0.52 -26.32
N GLU A 224 -15.62 -1.16 -25.34
CA GLU A 224 -14.16 -1.24 -25.18
C GLU A 224 -13.49 -1.92 -26.39
N GLU A 225 -14.02 -3.04 -26.87
CA GLU A 225 -13.54 -3.70 -28.10
C GLU A 225 -13.54 -2.76 -29.31
N ARG A 226 -14.55 -1.89 -29.42
CA ARG A 226 -14.62 -0.90 -30.51
C ARG A 226 -13.59 0.21 -30.37
N LEU A 227 -13.27 0.63 -29.14
CA LEU A 227 -12.22 1.62 -28.89
C LEU A 227 -10.84 1.06 -29.27
N LEU A 228 -10.60 -0.21 -28.96
CA LEU A 228 -9.34 -0.90 -29.28
C LEU A 228 -9.19 -1.25 -30.76
N ALA A 229 -10.23 -1.11 -31.58
CA ALA A 229 -10.16 -1.44 -33.01
C ALA A 229 -9.10 -0.63 -33.77
N ASN A 230 -8.82 0.60 -33.33
CA ASN A 230 -7.85 1.50 -33.94
C ASN A 230 -6.55 1.62 -33.13
N ILE A 231 -6.29 0.72 -32.18
CA ILE A 231 -5.18 0.87 -31.21
C ILE A 231 -3.79 0.87 -31.86
N HIS A 232 -3.67 0.35 -33.09
CA HIS A 232 -2.43 0.33 -33.87
C HIS A 232 -2.29 1.51 -34.86
N GLN A 233 -3.27 2.42 -34.91
CA GLN A 233 -3.16 3.62 -35.74
C GLN A 233 -2.30 4.66 -35.02
N SER A 234 -1.52 5.40 -35.81
CA SER A 234 -0.78 6.56 -35.30
C SER A 234 -1.74 7.60 -34.75
N ALA A 235 -1.35 8.23 -33.65
CA ALA A 235 -2.12 9.27 -32.99
C ALA A 235 -1.95 10.62 -33.69
N ASP A 236 -2.49 10.71 -34.91
CA ASP A 236 -2.41 11.91 -35.74
C ASP A 236 -3.73 12.69 -35.73
N THR A 237 -3.63 14.02 -35.66
CA THR A 237 -4.79 14.90 -35.83
C THR A 237 -5.25 14.94 -37.29
N LEU A 238 -6.47 15.45 -37.54
CA LEU A 238 -7.04 15.55 -38.90
C LEU A 238 -6.21 16.43 -39.85
N ASP A 239 -5.39 17.34 -39.31
CA ASP A 239 -4.45 18.20 -40.03
C ASP A 239 -3.00 17.66 -40.03
N GLY A 240 -2.77 16.43 -39.56
CA GLY A 240 -1.51 15.71 -39.70
C GLY A 240 -0.46 15.98 -38.63
N HIS A 241 -0.86 16.49 -37.46
CA HIS A 241 0.03 16.64 -36.31
C HIS A 241 0.07 15.36 -35.48
N HIS A 242 1.26 14.76 -35.38
CA HIS A 242 1.48 13.57 -34.56
C HIS A 242 1.58 13.93 -33.07
N ILE A 243 0.85 13.20 -32.23
CA ILE A 243 0.86 13.37 -30.77
C ILE A 243 1.28 12.06 -30.12
N HIS A 244 2.27 12.11 -29.23
CA HIS A 244 2.68 10.93 -28.49
C HIS A 244 1.69 10.57 -27.39
N LEU A 245 1.13 9.36 -27.46
CA LEU A 245 0.26 8.81 -26.42
C LEU A 245 1.05 7.90 -25.47
N LEU A 246 1.57 8.52 -24.41
CA LEU A 246 2.36 7.84 -23.38
C LEU A 246 1.50 7.47 -22.17
N ALA A 247 1.82 6.36 -21.52
CA ALA A 247 1.11 5.90 -20.33
C ALA A 247 1.74 6.44 -19.04
N ASN A 248 0.89 6.59 -18.02
CA ASN A 248 1.31 6.79 -16.64
C ASN A 248 1.21 5.45 -15.91
N ILE A 249 2.25 5.06 -15.17
CA ILE A 249 2.28 3.82 -14.40
C ILE A 249 2.76 4.06 -12.97
N GLU A 250 2.40 3.17 -12.05
CA GLU A 250 2.84 3.19 -10.66
C GLU A 250 3.56 1.90 -10.26
N SER A 251 3.44 0.86 -11.09
CA SER A 251 4.14 -0.40 -10.90
C SER A 251 4.65 -1.01 -12.20
N ARG A 252 5.79 -1.71 -12.11
CA ARG A 252 6.35 -2.53 -13.20
C ARG A 252 5.38 -3.56 -13.77
N GLN A 253 4.35 -3.98 -13.03
CA GLN A 253 3.38 -4.96 -13.56
C GLN A 253 2.45 -4.36 -14.62
N GLU A 254 2.24 -3.05 -14.63
CA GLU A 254 1.37 -2.36 -15.61
C GLU A 254 2.00 -2.31 -17.00
N VAL A 255 3.33 -2.38 -17.08
CA VAL A 255 4.08 -2.20 -18.35
C VAL A 255 3.64 -3.21 -19.41
N LYS A 256 3.34 -4.45 -19.00
CA LYS A 256 2.90 -5.50 -19.93
C LYS A 256 1.54 -5.23 -20.55
N THR A 257 0.65 -4.54 -19.85
CA THR A 257 -0.68 -4.23 -20.37
C THR A 257 -0.67 -3.04 -21.32
N LEU A 258 0.34 -2.16 -21.22
CA LEU A 258 0.44 -0.96 -22.06
C LEU A 258 0.47 -1.25 -23.56
N ARG A 259 1.09 -2.36 -23.97
CA ARG A 259 1.13 -2.79 -25.38
C ARG A 259 -0.28 -3.09 -25.92
N ASN A 260 -1.18 -3.58 -25.07
CA ASN A 260 -2.58 -3.86 -25.46
C ASN A 260 -3.37 -2.56 -25.71
N TYR A 261 -2.88 -1.43 -25.19
CA TYR A 261 -3.47 -0.11 -25.33
C TYR A 261 -2.68 0.81 -26.27
N GLY A 262 -1.76 0.26 -27.08
CA GLY A 262 -1.07 1.03 -28.14
C GLY A 262 -0.19 2.16 -27.62
N SER A 263 0.26 2.08 -26.37
CA SER A 263 1.06 3.13 -25.77
C SER A 263 2.44 3.23 -26.43
N GLU A 264 2.85 4.45 -26.75
CA GLU A 264 4.13 4.76 -27.39
C GLU A 264 5.27 4.96 -26.38
N GLY A 265 5.07 4.60 -25.11
CA GLY A 265 6.05 4.82 -24.04
C GLY A 265 5.41 5.03 -22.68
N VAL A 266 6.25 5.13 -21.66
CA VAL A 266 5.84 5.55 -20.31
C VAL A 266 6.21 7.03 -20.14
N GLY A 267 5.19 7.88 -20.09
CA GLY A 267 5.33 9.33 -19.93
C GLY A 267 5.48 9.75 -18.47
N LEU A 268 5.09 8.89 -17.54
CA LEU A 268 5.29 9.09 -16.12
C LEU A 268 5.30 7.75 -15.37
N TYR A 269 6.46 7.36 -14.85
CA TYR A 269 6.56 6.32 -13.85
C TYR A 269 6.65 6.96 -12.45
N ARG A 270 5.56 6.83 -11.68
CA ARG A 270 5.46 7.19 -10.28
C ARG A 270 6.18 6.18 -9.38
N THR A 271 7.17 6.63 -8.64
CA THR A 271 8.04 5.77 -7.83
C THR A 271 7.57 5.59 -6.40
N GLU A 272 6.60 6.38 -5.94
CA GLU A 272 6.18 6.44 -4.53
C GLU A 272 5.73 5.08 -4.01
N PHE A 273 5.07 4.30 -4.86
CA PHE A 273 4.60 2.97 -4.52
C PHE A 273 5.74 2.03 -4.10
N LEU A 274 6.94 2.14 -4.68
CA LEU A 274 8.11 1.32 -4.31
C LEU A 274 8.55 1.58 -2.87
N TYR A 275 8.40 2.82 -2.41
CA TYR A 275 8.78 3.23 -1.06
C TYR A 275 7.69 2.95 -0.03
N MET A 276 6.41 3.05 -0.43
CA MET A 276 5.27 2.77 0.44
C MET A 276 4.97 1.27 0.61
N SER A 277 5.32 0.47 -0.39
CA SER A 277 5.14 -1.00 -0.38
C SER A 277 6.19 -1.74 0.44
N SER A 278 7.32 -1.10 0.70
CA SER A 278 8.47 -1.70 1.35
C SER A 278 8.48 -1.28 2.82
N SER A 279 8.65 -2.25 3.73
CA SER A 279 8.74 -1.92 5.17
C SER A 279 10.10 -1.33 5.57
N ASN A 280 11.04 -1.20 4.61
CA ASN A 280 12.28 -0.42 4.70
C ASN A 280 12.41 0.43 3.42
N LEU A 281 13.25 1.48 3.46
CA LEU A 281 13.60 2.21 2.25
C LEU A 281 14.24 1.26 1.22
N PRO A 282 13.73 1.24 -0.03
CA PRO A 282 14.28 0.39 -1.07
C PRO A 282 15.72 0.80 -1.38
N GLY A 283 16.61 -0.19 -1.41
CA GLY A 283 18.02 0.03 -1.73
C GLY A 283 18.26 0.25 -3.23
N GLU A 284 19.44 0.77 -3.58
CA GLU A 284 19.85 1.02 -4.98
C GLU A 284 19.61 -0.19 -5.89
N LYS A 285 19.98 -1.40 -5.44
CA LYS A 285 19.83 -2.63 -6.22
C LYS A 285 18.37 -2.96 -6.52
N GLU A 286 17.50 -2.77 -5.54
CA GLU A 286 16.07 -3.05 -5.70
C GLU A 286 15.41 -2.06 -6.67
N LEU A 287 15.73 -0.77 -6.52
CA LEU A 287 15.29 0.28 -7.43
C LEU A 287 15.79 0.01 -8.85
N TYR A 288 17.07 -0.33 -9.01
CA TYR A 288 17.66 -0.70 -10.30
C TYR A 288 16.94 -1.88 -10.97
N GLU A 289 16.74 -3.01 -10.28
CA GLU A 289 16.08 -4.18 -10.87
C GLU A 289 14.63 -3.87 -11.25
N ASN A 290 13.96 -2.98 -10.51
CA ASN A 290 12.62 -2.53 -10.86
C ASN A 290 12.62 -1.68 -12.14
N PHE A 291 13.42 -0.61 -12.17
CA PHE A 291 13.49 0.30 -13.33
C PHE A 291 14.03 -0.38 -14.58
N LYS A 292 15.01 -1.29 -14.43
CA LYS A 292 15.53 -2.10 -15.53
C LYS A 292 14.44 -2.95 -16.16
N ALA A 293 13.60 -3.61 -15.36
CA ALA A 293 12.52 -4.44 -15.88
C ALA A 293 11.54 -3.61 -16.73
N VAL A 294 11.21 -2.40 -16.28
CA VAL A 294 10.35 -1.48 -17.06
C VAL A 294 11.05 -1.02 -18.34
N ALA A 295 12.31 -0.61 -18.26
CA ALA A 295 13.07 -0.15 -19.41
C ALA A 295 13.20 -1.22 -20.51
N GLN A 296 13.48 -2.48 -20.12
CA GLN A 296 13.59 -3.59 -21.06
C GLN A 296 12.26 -3.97 -21.70
N GLU A 297 11.16 -3.89 -20.95
CA GLU A 297 9.82 -4.22 -21.49
C GLU A 297 9.32 -3.14 -22.47
N MET A 298 9.87 -1.93 -22.42
CA MET A 298 9.51 -0.83 -23.33
C MET A 298 10.40 -0.71 -24.58
N ASP A 299 11.44 -1.55 -24.71
CA ASP A 299 12.40 -1.51 -25.81
C ASP A 299 12.97 -0.08 -26.03
N ASP A 300 12.77 0.49 -27.22
CA ASP A 300 13.24 1.83 -27.60
C ASP A 300 12.29 2.97 -27.14
N ASN A 301 11.08 2.62 -26.69
CA ASN A 301 10.10 3.61 -26.27
C ASN A 301 10.53 4.30 -24.97
N PRO A 302 10.25 5.61 -24.81
CA PRO A 302 10.70 6.36 -23.65
C PRO A 302 10.07 5.88 -22.35
N VAL A 303 10.84 5.90 -21.27
CA VAL A 303 10.39 5.66 -19.90
C VAL A 303 10.82 6.83 -19.02
N VAL A 304 9.89 7.72 -18.72
CA VAL A 304 10.13 8.90 -17.88
C VAL A 304 9.91 8.51 -16.42
N ILE A 305 11.00 8.33 -15.67
CA ILE A 305 10.95 7.98 -14.25
C ILE A 305 10.95 9.25 -13.40
N ARG A 306 9.87 9.47 -12.66
CA ARG A 306 9.79 10.58 -11.72
C ARG A 306 10.43 10.21 -10.40
N THR A 307 11.38 11.02 -9.95
CA THR A 307 12.00 10.82 -8.64
C THR A 307 10.96 10.97 -7.53
N LEU A 308 11.30 10.54 -6.31
CA LEU A 308 10.34 10.36 -5.22
C LEU A 308 9.49 11.63 -4.94
N ASP A 309 8.16 11.53 -5.05
CA ASP A 309 7.18 12.59 -4.69
C ASP A 309 6.32 12.20 -3.49
N ILE A 310 6.97 12.10 -2.33
CA ILE A 310 6.33 11.90 -1.02
C ILE A 310 6.59 13.12 -0.14
N GLY A 311 5.60 13.47 0.70
CA GLY A 311 5.73 14.45 1.78
C GLY A 311 5.83 13.76 3.14
N MET A 312 6.13 14.53 4.18
CA MET A 312 6.26 14.04 5.56
C MET A 312 4.93 13.55 6.17
N ASP A 313 3.80 13.76 5.47
CA ASP A 313 2.49 13.20 5.82
C ASP A 313 2.39 11.69 5.66
N LYS A 314 3.30 11.09 4.88
CA LYS A 314 3.28 9.64 4.64
C LYS A 314 4.39 8.98 5.43
N GLN A 315 4.02 7.96 6.21
CA GLN A 315 4.97 7.11 6.92
C GLN A 315 5.89 6.40 5.91
N LEU A 316 7.10 6.93 5.74
CA LEU A 316 8.22 6.28 5.08
C LEU A 316 9.03 5.53 6.14
N ALA A 317 9.30 4.25 5.92
CA ALA A 317 10.08 3.47 6.86
C ALA A 317 11.45 4.12 7.13
N GLY A 318 11.74 4.47 8.39
CA GLY A 318 13.04 5.04 8.78
C GLY A 318 13.20 6.55 8.56
N ILE A 319 12.18 7.26 8.05
CA ILE A 319 12.16 8.74 8.03
C ILE A 319 11.13 9.19 9.07
N GLN A 320 11.59 9.90 10.11
CA GLN A 320 10.69 10.44 11.13
C GLN A 320 9.76 11.46 10.49
N THR A 321 8.45 11.18 10.52
CA THR A 321 7.42 12.13 10.11
C THR A 321 7.35 13.26 11.12
N ASN A 322 7.44 14.51 10.68
CA ASN A 322 7.12 15.67 11.51
C ASN A 322 5.67 16.07 11.24
N ASP A 323 4.93 16.43 12.28
CA ASP A 323 3.61 17.05 12.15
C ASP A 323 3.78 18.44 11.50
N GLU A 324 3.61 18.50 10.17
CA GLU A 324 3.55 19.76 9.43
C GLU A 324 2.08 20.21 9.33
N ASP A 325 1.79 21.47 9.67
CA ASP A 325 0.44 22.05 9.56
C ASP A 325 -0.17 21.92 8.15
N ASN A 326 0.67 21.93 7.11
CA ASN A 326 0.26 21.72 5.72
C ASN A 326 1.30 20.92 4.92
N PRO A 327 1.16 19.58 4.89
CA PRO A 327 2.09 18.70 4.19
C PRO A 327 2.14 18.89 2.67
N ALA A 328 1.06 19.43 2.07
CA ALA A 328 1.04 19.70 0.63
C ALA A 328 1.97 20.86 0.23
N LEU A 329 2.27 21.77 1.17
CA LEU A 329 3.16 22.92 0.96
C LEU A 329 4.53 22.76 1.62
N GLY A 330 4.72 21.72 2.43
CA GLY A 330 5.91 21.50 3.25
C GLY A 330 7.05 20.76 2.55
N LEU A 331 7.74 19.90 3.32
CA LEU A 331 8.91 19.14 2.87
C LEU A 331 8.48 17.93 2.03
N ARG A 332 8.35 18.14 0.71
CA ARG A 332 7.87 17.14 -0.25
C ARG A 332 8.68 17.11 -1.55
N GLY A 333 8.71 15.96 -2.21
CA GLY A 333 9.22 15.82 -3.57
C GLY A 333 10.71 16.16 -3.67
N ILE A 334 11.08 17.07 -4.57
CA ILE A 334 12.48 17.47 -4.73
C ILE A 334 13.06 18.07 -3.44
N ARG A 335 12.26 18.77 -2.63
CA ARG A 335 12.75 19.38 -1.38
C ARG A 335 13.17 18.31 -0.37
N LEU A 336 12.37 17.25 -0.24
CA LEU A 336 12.70 16.09 0.60
C LEU A 336 13.96 15.39 0.07
N SER A 337 14.05 15.23 -1.24
CA SER A 337 15.20 14.61 -1.92
C SER A 337 16.50 15.39 -1.70
N LEU A 338 16.44 16.73 -1.78
CA LEU A 338 17.58 17.62 -1.53
C LEU A 338 17.96 17.68 -0.04
N ALA A 339 16.98 17.56 0.87
CA ALA A 339 17.23 17.45 2.30
C ALA A 339 17.84 16.10 2.71
N ASN A 340 17.65 15.05 1.90
CA ASN A 340 18.17 13.70 2.14
C ASN A 340 19.00 13.20 0.94
N PRO A 341 20.22 13.73 0.70
CA PRO A 341 21.01 13.43 -0.48
C PRO A 341 21.33 11.94 -0.67
N GLU A 342 21.55 11.18 0.40
CA GLU A 342 21.86 9.74 0.32
C GLU A 342 20.71 8.95 -0.30
N LEU A 343 19.47 9.22 0.14
CA LEU A 343 18.25 8.62 -0.42
C LEU A 343 18.12 8.95 -1.90
N PHE A 344 18.33 10.22 -2.24
CA PHE A 344 18.20 10.70 -3.60
C PHE A 344 19.27 10.12 -4.53
N ILE A 345 20.54 10.11 -4.11
CA ILE A 345 21.65 9.50 -4.85
C ILE A 345 21.39 8.01 -5.09
N SER A 346 20.91 7.26 -4.09
CA SER A 346 20.54 5.85 -4.24
C SER A 346 19.48 5.66 -5.34
N GLN A 347 18.44 6.51 -5.37
CA GLN A 347 17.42 6.48 -6.40
C GLN A 347 17.99 6.83 -7.78
N LEU A 348 18.80 7.89 -7.89
CA LEU A 348 19.42 8.33 -9.13
C LEU A 348 20.37 7.27 -9.70
N LYS A 349 21.17 6.59 -8.86
CA LYS A 349 22.01 5.46 -9.27
C LYS A 349 21.16 4.33 -9.85
N GLY A 350 20.03 3.99 -9.21
CA GLY A 350 19.08 3.00 -9.71
C GLY A 350 18.56 3.35 -11.11
N ILE A 351 18.14 4.60 -11.32
CA ILE A 351 17.63 5.10 -12.62
C ILE A 351 18.73 5.12 -13.68
N LEU A 352 19.91 5.64 -13.36
CA LEU A 352 21.08 5.69 -14.25
C LEU A 352 21.46 4.29 -14.73
N ARG A 353 21.55 3.32 -13.82
CA ARG A 353 21.88 1.93 -14.19
C ARG A 353 20.84 1.31 -15.11
N ALA A 354 19.55 1.61 -14.91
CA ALA A 354 18.48 1.15 -15.78
C ALA A 354 18.55 1.77 -17.19
N SER A 355 19.04 3.00 -17.31
CA SER A 355 19.19 3.70 -18.61
C SER A 355 20.15 3.04 -19.59
N PHE A 356 20.98 2.09 -19.14
CA PHE A 356 21.79 1.27 -20.03
C PHE A 356 20.95 0.29 -20.87
N TYR A 357 19.76 -0.08 -20.40
CA TYR A 357 18.93 -1.14 -20.97
C TYR A 357 17.73 -0.63 -21.80
N GLY A 358 17.51 0.68 -21.87
CA GLY A 358 16.40 1.28 -22.61
C GLY A 358 16.40 2.80 -22.55
N ASN A 359 15.43 3.43 -23.21
CA ASN A 359 15.31 4.90 -23.30
C ASN A 359 14.72 5.49 -22.00
N VAL A 360 15.51 5.53 -20.94
CA VAL A 360 15.10 6.06 -19.64
C VAL A 360 15.35 7.57 -19.57
N LYS A 361 14.42 8.31 -18.96
CA LYS A 361 14.52 9.75 -18.65
C LYS A 361 14.25 9.99 -17.18
N VAL A 362 14.78 11.08 -16.62
CA VAL A 362 14.56 11.49 -15.22
C VAL A 362 13.62 12.70 -15.19
N LEU A 363 12.66 12.70 -14.27
CA LEU A 363 11.78 13.84 -14.01
C LEU A 363 11.81 14.22 -12.53
N TYR A 364 12.08 15.48 -12.20
CA TYR A 364 12.07 15.96 -10.81
C TYR A 364 10.68 16.54 -10.42
N PRO A 365 10.02 16.04 -9.36
CA PRO A 365 8.73 16.56 -8.92
C PRO A 365 8.85 17.86 -8.13
N MET A 366 7.81 18.70 -8.18
CA MET A 366 7.64 19.86 -7.28
C MET A 366 8.77 20.91 -7.35
N VAL A 367 9.46 21.02 -8.48
CA VAL A 367 10.46 22.06 -8.73
C VAL A 367 9.79 23.44 -8.76
N SER A 368 10.26 24.34 -7.90
CA SER A 368 9.73 25.70 -7.76
C SER A 368 10.76 26.78 -8.12
N SER A 369 12.04 26.43 -8.17
CA SER A 369 13.12 27.36 -8.51
C SER A 369 14.23 26.69 -9.33
N VAL A 370 14.95 27.50 -10.10
CA VAL A 370 16.13 27.04 -10.87
C VAL A 370 17.24 26.52 -9.94
N THR A 371 17.34 27.04 -8.72
CA THR A 371 18.32 26.59 -7.73
C THR A 371 18.14 25.11 -7.37
N GLU A 372 16.90 24.64 -7.22
CA GLU A 372 16.59 23.23 -6.95
C GLU A 372 17.05 22.34 -8.11
N ILE A 373 16.87 22.77 -9.37
CA ILE A 373 17.34 22.05 -10.56
C ILE A 373 18.87 21.94 -10.55
N ILE A 374 19.57 23.03 -10.26
CA ILE A 374 21.04 23.05 -10.20
C ILE A 374 21.55 22.09 -9.12
N GLN A 375 20.93 22.11 -7.93
CA GLN A 375 21.30 21.21 -6.83
C GLN A 375 21.00 19.75 -7.16
N ALA A 376 19.84 19.46 -7.74
CA ALA A 376 19.45 18.11 -8.14
C ALA A 376 20.41 17.55 -9.20
N ASN A 377 20.74 18.35 -10.21
CA ASN A 377 21.70 17.97 -11.24
C ASN A 377 23.11 17.77 -10.68
N LYS A 378 23.51 18.52 -9.65
CA LYS A 378 24.79 18.27 -8.96
C LYS A 378 24.81 16.87 -8.33
N LEU A 379 23.75 16.48 -7.64
CA LEU A 379 23.63 15.14 -7.03
C LEU A 379 23.54 14.03 -8.09
N LEU A 380 22.91 14.31 -9.25
CA LEU A 380 22.94 13.40 -10.39
C LEU A 380 24.37 13.21 -10.95
N GLN A 381 25.15 14.29 -11.07
CA GLN A 381 26.54 14.18 -11.51
C GLN A 381 27.39 13.41 -10.49
N GLU A 382 27.15 13.59 -9.19
CA GLU A 382 27.78 12.79 -8.15
C GLU A 382 27.45 11.30 -8.28
N ALA A 383 26.18 10.95 -8.49
CA ALA A 383 25.76 9.58 -8.77
C ALA A 383 26.45 8.99 -10.01
N LYS A 384 26.59 9.78 -11.09
CA LYS A 384 27.33 9.38 -12.30
C LYS A 384 28.81 9.13 -12.02
N ILE A 385 29.46 9.95 -11.20
CA ILE A 385 30.86 9.78 -10.81
C ILE A 385 31.03 8.47 -10.02
N LEU A 386 30.19 8.24 -9.02
CA LEU A 386 30.21 7.02 -8.20
C LEU A 386 30.05 5.76 -9.08
N LEU A 387 29.11 5.78 -10.03
CA LEU A 387 28.94 4.66 -10.97
C LEU A 387 30.14 4.46 -11.91
N LYS A 388 30.80 5.55 -12.34
CA LYS A 388 32.02 5.48 -13.17
C LYS A 388 33.19 4.88 -12.37
N GLU A 389 33.34 5.24 -11.10
CA GLU A 389 34.34 4.67 -10.18
C GLU A 389 34.11 3.16 -9.97
N ASP A 390 32.84 2.77 -9.80
CA ASP A 390 32.42 1.37 -9.68
C ASP A 390 32.44 0.60 -11.02
N GLN A 391 32.79 1.27 -12.14
CA GLN A 391 32.78 0.72 -13.50
C GLN A 391 31.42 0.16 -13.95
N ILE A 392 30.33 0.75 -13.46
CA ILE A 392 28.97 0.36 -13.79
C ILE A 392 28.47 1.18 -14.99
N PRO A 393 27.99 0.54 -16.08
CA PRO A 393 27.54 1.25 -17.27
C PRO A 393 26.18 1.95 -17.06
N PHE A 394 26.01 3.11 -17.70
CA PHE A 394 24.78 3.88 -17.77
C PHE A 394 24.80 4.80 -19.00
N ASN A 395 23.66 5.39 -19.38
CA ASN A 395 23.60 6.41 -20.44
C ASN A 395 24.06 7.78 -19.90
N ASP A 396 25.23 8.26 -20.33
CA ASP A 396 25.78 9.54 -19.87
C ASP A 396 24.95 10.74 -20.37
N ASN A 397 24.19 10.56 -21.46
CA ASN A 397 23.33 11.57 -22.09
C ASN A 397 21.85 11.42 -21.70
N ILE A 398 21.56 10.77 -20.57
CA ILE A 398 20.19 10.65 -20.06
C ILE A 398 19.48 12.02 -20.01
N GLU A 399 18.26 12.08 -20.55
CA GLU A 399 17.44 13.29 -20.55
C GLU A 399 16.86 13.53 -19.14
N ILE A 400 16.79 14.80 -18.76
CA ILE A 400 16.36 15.25 -17.42
C ILE A 400 15.32 16.35 -17.62
N GLY A 401 14.20 16.26 -16.90
CA GLY A 401 13.08 17.19 -16.94
C GLY A 401 12.60 17.66 -15.57
#